data_AF-A0A661C6V0-F1
#
_entry.id   AF-A0A661C6V0-F1
#
_cell.length_a   1.000
_cell.length_b   1.000
_cell.length_c   1.000
_cell.angle_alpha   90.00
_cell.angle_beta   90.00
_cell.angle_gamma   90.00
#
_symmetry.space_group_name_H-M   'P 1'
#
loop_
_entity.id
_entity.type
_entity.pdbx_description
1 polymer ?
#
loop_
_entity_poly.entity_id
_entity_poly.type
_entity_poly.pdbx_seq_one_letter_code
_entity_poly.pdbx_strand_id
1 'polypeptide(L)'
;MECAEAIVVEVIETSKQFNTVVVGLGKTGFACARYLAAQGTSFAVTDNRDEPPMLGKMQAALPDVPLFLGGFDESLLMSTDHLLLSPGVSLQEDAIVKAIDSGVEVYGDIELFCRNITAPVIAITGSNGKSTVTTLVAEMARAADLNVVEGGNLGTPALDLLGDNEPDVYVLELSSFQLETVSSLNAIASVVLNVSPDHMDRYEGLTEYKTAKERIYNGNGTIVINLDDPAVASMARNQRTCVDFTLFDPLPGDYGVRDYDGERWIVKGEDKLIPVNDLHIKGEHNIANVMAAMALAETLNCPRAAMLSVLRSFPGLQHRCQWIA
;
A
#
# COMPACT_ATOMS: atom_id res chain seq x y z
N MET A 1 48.38 -30.94 -30.33
CA MET A 1 47.27 -31.81 -29.89
C MET A 1 47.14 -31.60 -28.40
N GLU A 2 46.18 -30.75 -28.04
CA GLU A 2 45.69 -30.51 -26.68
C GLU A 2 45.01 -31.77 -26.13
N CYS A 3 45.08 -31.94 -24.82
CA CYS A 3 44.11 -32.63 -23.95
C CYS A 3 44.42 -32.12 -22.52
N ALA A 4 43.85 -30.98 -22.14
CA ALA A 4 42.59 -30.85 -21.40
C ALA A 4 42.74 -31.26 -19.92
N GLU A 5 43.14 -30.29 -19.09
CA GLU A 5 42.94 -30.34 -17.64
C GLU A 5 41.44 -30.19 -17.36
N ALA A 6 40.87 -31.17 -16.67
CA ALA A 6 39.51 -31.10 -16.16
C ALA A 6 39.47 -30.09 -15.01
N ILE A 7 38.90 -28.91 -15.28
CA ILE A 7 38.47 -28.00 -14.22
C ILE A 7 37.21 -28.63 -13.61
N VAL A 8 37.38 -29.28 -12.46
CA VAL A 8 36.27 -29.61 -11.57
C VAL A 8 35.81 -28.29 -10.96
N VAL A 9 34.77 -27.70 -11.54
CA VAL A 9 34.02 -26.64 -10.87
C VAL A 9 33.21 -27.33 -9.79
N GLU A 10 33.69 -27.31 -8.55
CA GLU A 10 32.86 -27.59 -7.38
C GLU A 10 31.75 -26.54 -7.35
N VAL A 11 30.56 -26.93 -7.80
CA VAL A 11 29.33 -26.23 -7.44
C VAL A 11 29.16 -26.52 -5.94
N ILE A 12 29.55 -25.57 -5.10
CA ILE A 12 29.16 -25.58 -3.69
C ILE A 12 27.65 -25.31 -3.71
N GLU A 13 26.85 -26.37 -3.80
CA GLU A 13 25.46 -26.32 -3.35
C GLU A 13 25.51 -26.13 -1.84
N THR A 14 25.55 -24.87 -1.39
CA THR A 14 25.09 -24.54 -0.05
C THR A 14 23.63 -24.96 0.00
N SER A 15 23.36 -26.10 0.63
CA SER A 15 21.99 -26.60 0.81
C SER A 15 21.19 -25.52 1.54
N LYS A 16 20.32 -24.82 0.81
CA LYS A 16 19.43 -23.80 1.39
C LYS A 16 18.52 -24.48 2.40
N GLN A 17 18.53 -23.99 3.64
CA GLN A 17 17.78 -24.61 4.72
C GLN A 17 16.28 -24.30 4.59
N PHE A 18 15.96 -23.09 4.12
CA PHE A 18 14.60 -22.61 3.88
C PHE A 18 14.56 -21.91 2.52
N ASN A 19 13.41 -21.95 1.86
CA ASN A 19 13.22 -21.18 0.62
C ASN A 19 12.93 -19.71 0.93
N THR A 20 12.17 -19.44 1.98
CA THR A 20 11.79 -18.08 2.39
C THR A 20 12.04 -17.87 3.89
N VAL A 21 12.51 -16.69 4.28
CA VAL A 21 12.51 -16.27 5.68
C VAL A 21 11.61 -15.05 5.85
N VAL A 22 10.62 -15.14 6.73
CA VAL A 22 9.79 -13.99 7.12
C VAL A 22 10.55 -13.19 8.18
N VAL A 23 10.84 -11.94 7.88
CA VAL A 23 11.63 -11.06 8.76
C VAL A 23 10.71 -10.05 9.43
N GLY A 24 10.57 -10.18 10.75
CA GLY A 24 9.68 -9.38 11.59
C GLY A 24 8.30 -10.03 11.75
N LEU A 25 8.00 -10.45 12.98
CA LEU A 25 6.68 -10.89 13.40
C LEU A 25 5.80 -9.69 13.80
N GLY A 26 4.50 -9.91 13.79
CA GLY A 26 3.46 -8.91 13.96
C GLY A 26 2.22 -9.35 13.20
N LYS A 27 1.27 -8.44 12.96
CA LYS A 27 0.08 -8.76 12.15
C LYS A 27 0.48 -9.16 10.73
N THR A 28 1.33 -8.36 10.08
CA THR A 28 1.81 -8.61 8.72
C THR A 28 2.66 -9.88 8.64
N GLY A 29 3.70 -10.02 9.48
CA GLY A 29 4.54 -11.22 9.49
C GLY A 29 3.74 -12.51 9.76
N PHE A 30 2.73 -12.45 10.63
CA PHE A 30 1.84 -13.60 10.88
C PHE A 30 0.95 -13.92 9.66
N ALA A 31 0.45 -12.92 8.95
CA ALA A 31 -0.30 -13.12 7.70
C ALA A 31 0.60 -13.75 6.61
N CYS A 32 1.83 -13.25 6.47
CA CYS A 32 2.85 -13.83 5.61
C CYS A 32 3.12 -15.30 5.93
N ALA A 33 3.36 -15.63 7.21
CA ALA A 33 3.60 -17.00 7.64
C ALA A 33 2.41 -17.93 7.35
N ARG A 34 1.18 -17.48 7.62
CA ARG A 34 -0.04 -18.24 7.29
C ARG A 34 -0.19 -18.47 5.79
N TYR A 35 0.10 -17.45 4.99
CA TYR A 35 0.04 -17.55 3.53
C TYR A 35 1.05 -18.59 3.02
N LEU A 36 2.32 -18.49 3.43
CA LEU A 36 3.37 -19.44 3.01
C LEU A 36 3.06 -20.88 3.44
N ALA A 37 2.52 -21.06 4.66
CA ALA A 37 2.08 -22.36 5.15
C ALA A 37 0.94 -22.94 4.29
N ALA A 38 -0.03 -22.11 3.89
CA ALA A 38 -1.13 -22.54 3.02
C ALA A 38 -0.65 -22.93 1.61
N GLN A 39 0.43 -22.33 1.12
CA GLN A 39 1.08 -22.70 -0.14
C GLN A 39 2.00 -23.93 -0.03
N GLY A 40 2.24 -24.44 1.18
CA GLY A 40 3.19 -25.54 1.41
C GLY A 40 4.66 -25.15 1.21
N THR A 41 4.98 -23.85 1.24
CA THR A 41 6.35 -23.35 1.09
C THR A 41 7.16 -23.63 2.35
N SER A 42 8.43 -24.03 2.21
CA SER A 42 9.35 -24.15 3.36
C SER A 42 9.85 -22.77 3.80
N PHE A 43 9.55 -22.40 5.04
CA PHE A 43 9.97 -21.11 5.59
C PHE A 43 10.32 -21.14 7.08
N ALA A 44 11.04 -20.12 7.52
CA ALA A 44 11.25 -19.78 8.92
C ALA A 44 10.80 -18.35 9.20
N VAL A 45 10.64 -18.00 10.48
CA VAL A 45 10.37 -16.62 10.91
C VAL A 45 11.49 -16.14 11.83
N THR A 46 11.93 -14.92 11.63
CA THR A 46 12.88 -14.25 12.53
C THR A 46 12.34 -12.90 13.02
N ASP A 47 12.70 -12.50 14.24
CA ASP A 47 12.37 -11.21 14.81
C ASP A 47 13.49 -10.73 15.74
N ASN A 48 13.76 -9.42 15.76
CA ASN A 48 14.80 -8.84 16.61
C ASN A 48 14.39 -8.75 18.09
N ARG A 49 13.14 -9.04 18.43
CA ARG A 49 12.63 -9.10 19.81
C ARG A 49 12.60 -10.54 20.30
N ASP A 50 12.80 -10.73 21.60
CA ASP A 50 12.61 -12.04 22.24
C ASP A 50 11.12 -12.43 22.33
N GLU A 51 10.23 -11.43 22.51
CA GLU A 51 8.79 -11.61 22.62
C GLU A 51 8.03 -10.68 21.65
N PRO A 52 8.08 -10.96 20.33
CA PRO A 52 7.37 -10.15 19.37
C PRO A 52 5.85 -10.29 19.48
N PRO A 53 5.07 -9.27 19.07
CA PRO A 53 3.63 -9.38 18.95
C PRO A 53 3.23 -10.56 18.07
N MET A 54 2.10 -11.19 18.38
CA MET A 54 1.58 -12.39 17.69
C MET A 54 2.37 -13.69 17.92
N LEU A 55 3.45 -13.71 18.71
CA LEU A 55 4.23 -14.93 18.99
C LEU A 55 3.37 -16.11 19.45
N GLY A 56 2.54 -15.91 20.47
CA GLY A 56 1.67 -16.99 20.97
C GLY A 56 0.66 -17.50 19.92
N LYS A 57 0.19 -16.62 19.02
CA LYS A 57 -0.68 -17.03 17.90
C LYS A 57 0.09 -17.79 16.83
N MET A 58 1.33 -17.36 16.53
CA MET A 58 2.23 -18.04 15.61
C MET A 58 2.51 -19.47 16.08
N GLN A 59 2.92 -19.64 17.34
CA GLN A 59 3.21 -20.96 17.91
C GLN A 59 1.98 -21.87 17.97
N ALA A 60 0.79 -21.30 18.25
CA ALA A 60 -0.44 -22.09 18.28
C ALA A 60 -0.92 -22.52 16.88
N ALA A 61 -0.81 -21.64 15.88
CA ALA A 61 -1.30 -21.91 14.53
C ALA A 61 -0.30 -22.70 13.67
N LEU A 62 1.00 -22.50 13.89
CA LEU A 62 2.08 -23.01 13.07
C LEU A 62 3.22 -23.55 13.97
N PRO A 63 2.96 -24.57 14.80
CA PRO A 63 3.91 -25.05 15.83
C PRO A 63 5.21 -25.61 15.28
N ASP A 64 5.21 -26.12 14.04
CA ASP A 64 6.36 -26.75 13.41
C ASP A 64 7.26 -25.75 12.65
N VAL A 65 6.85 -24.48 12.57
CA VAL A 65 7.64 -23.45 11.88
C VAL A 65 8.77 -22.96 12.79
N PRO A 66 10.04 -23.01 12.34
CA PRO A 66 11.17 -22.51 13.13
C PRO A 66 11.08 -21.00 13.38
N LEU A 67 11.34 -20.61 14.64
CA LEU A 67 11.35 -19.22 15.10
C LEU A 67 12.76 -18.85 15.62
N PHE A 68 13.34 -17.80 15.05
CA PHE A 68 14.64 -17.25 15.44
C PHE A 68 14.45 -15.85 16.03
N LEU A 69 14.47 -15.76 17.36
CA LEU A 69 14.12 -14.55 18.11
C LEU A 69 15.34 -13.91 18.77
N GLY A 70 15.25 -12.62 19.08
CA GLY A 70 16.30 -11.88 19.79
C GLY A 70 17.40 -11.30 18.88
N GLY A 71 17.20 -11.31 17.56
CA GLY A 71 18.13 -10.74 16.60
C GLY A 71 17.93 -11.27 15.19
N PHE A 72 18.71 -10.74 14.24
CA PHE A 72 18.74 -11.23 12.87
C PHE A 72 20.02 -12.04 12.64
N ASP A 73 19.86 -13.36 12.46
CA ASP A 73 20.97 -14.25 12.14
C ASP A 73 21.37 -14.08 10.66
N GLU A 74 22.53 -13.48 10.41
CA GLU A 74 23.05 -13.24 9.07
C GLU A 74 23.19 -14.53 8.24
N SER A 75 23.61 -15.62 8.88
CA SER A 75 23.81 -16.90 8.19
C SER A 75 22.50 -17.51 7.73
N LEU A 76 21.44 -17.37 8.53
CA LEU A 76 20.07 -17.74 8.14
C LEU A 76 19.58 -16.90 6.97
N LEU A 77 19.75 -15.58 7.04
CA LEU A 77 19.24 -14.66 6.03
C LEU A 77 19.97 -14.78 4.69
N MET A 78 21.26 -15.13 4.69
CA MET A 78 22.05 -15.34 3.47
C MET A 78 21.85 -16.73 2.84
N SER A 79 21.24 -17.69 3.56
CA SER A 79 21.08 -19.09 3.11
C SER A 79 19.66 -19.44 2.62
N THR A 80 18.94 -18.44 2.09
CA THR A 80 17.55 -18.54 1.59
C THR A 80 17.44 -18.00 0.16
N ASP A 81 16.31 -18.25 -0.50
CA ASP A 81 16.00 -17.63 -1.80
C ASP A 81 15.41 -16.23 -1.63
N HIS A 82 14.52 -16.10 -0.65
CA HIS A 82 13.72 -14.89 -0.44
C HIS A 82 13.70 -14.46 1.04
N LEU A 83 13.68 -13.14 1.25
CA LEU A 83 13.25 -12.53 2.51
C LEU A 83 11.91 -11.82 2.31
N LEU A 84 10.95 -12.17 3.16
CA LEU A 84 9.66 -11.52 3.23
C LEU A 84 9.66 -10.54 4.40
N LEU A 85 9.98 -9.27 4.10
CA LEU A 85 10.28 -8.24 5.08
C LEU A 85 9.02 -7.54 5.56
N SER A 86 8.79 -7.57 6.88
CA SER A 86 7.73 -6.80 7.52
C SER A 86 8.01 -5.29 7.41
N PRO A 87 7.00 -4.43 7.18
CA PRO A 87 7.21 -2.99 6.99
C PRO A 87 7.90 -2.28 8.16
N GLY A 88 7.80 -2.83 9.37
CA GLY A 88 8.47 -2.27 10.55
C GLY A 88 9.98 -2.51 10.61
N VAL A 89 10.54 -3.37 9.76
CA VAL A 89 11.97 -3.69 9.72
C VAL A 89 12.66 -2.87 8.64
N SER A 90 13.89 -2.39 8.91
CA SER A 90 14.64 -1.58 7.95
C SER A 90 15.32 -2.42 6.88
N LEU A 91 15.25 -1.94 5.62
CA LEU A 91 16.13 -2.43 4.57
C LEU A 91 17.60 -2.10 4.86
N GLN A 92 17.85 -1.10 5.72
CA GLN A 92 19.18 -0.68 6.14
C GLN A 92 19.71 -1.46 7.36
N GLU A 93 18.98 -2.46 7.87
CA GLU A 93 19.54 -3.37 8.87
C GLU A 93 20.75 -4.11 8.27
N ASP A 94 21.89 -4.10 8.97
CA ASP A 94 23.15 -4.68 8.46
C ASP A 94 22.99 -6.11 7.93
N ALA A 95 22.21 -6.94 8.62
CA ALA A 95 21.94 -8.33 8.24
C ALA A 95 21.11 -8.45 6.95
N ILE A 96 20.20 -7.49 6.69
CA ILE A 96 19.36 -7.45 5.50
C ILE A 96 20.17 -6.95 4.30
N VAL A 97 20.99 -5.92 4.49
CA VAL A 97 21.92 -5.42 3.46
C VAL A 97 22.86 -6.54 3.00
N LYS A 98 23.46 -7.29 3.94
CA LYS A 98 24.33 -8.43 3.62
C LYS A 98 23.61 -9.54 2.84
N ALA A 99 22.34 -9.82 3.17
CA ALA A 99 21.55 -10.79 2.42
C ALA A 99 21.29 -10.33 0.98
N ILE A 100 20.93 -9.05 0.79
CA ILE A 100 20.76 -8.44 -0.54
C ILE A 100 22.07 -8.53 -1.35
N ASP A 101 23.20 -8.15 -0.74
CA ASP A 101 24.52 -8.22 -1.37
C ASP A 101 24.94 -9.65 -1.74
N SER A 102 24.36 -10.65 -1.07
CA SER A 102 24.55 -12.07 -1.35
C SER A 102 23.61 -12.61 -2.44
N GLY A 103 22.76 -11.75 -3.02
CA GLY A 103 21.82 -12.11 -4.09
C GLY A 103 20.47 -12.63 -3.61
N VAL A 104 20.15 -12.49 -2.32
CA VAL A 104 18.83 -12.86 -1.81
C VAL A 104 17.80 -11.81 -2.22
N GLU A 105 16.66 -12.26 -2.75
CA GLU A 105 15.57 -11.34 -3.13
C GLU A 105 14.80 -10.90 -1.88
N VAL A 106 14.64 -9.59 -1.69
CA VAL A 106 13.89 -9.02 -0.56
C VAL A 106 12.64 -8.32 -1.06
N TYR A 107 11.49 -8.71 -0.52
CA TYR A 107 10.21 -8.07 -0.81
C TYR A 107 9.25 -8.10 0.38
N GLY A 108 8.19 -7.28 0.34
CA GLY A 108 7.20 -7.17 1.40
C GLY A 108 5.90 -7.93 1.14
N ASP A 109 4.97 -7.85 2.08
CA ASP A 109 3.64 -8.45 1.99
C ASP A 109 2.83 -7.93 0.79
N ILE A 110 2.93 -6.63 0.49
CA ILE A 110 2.24 -6.01 -0.64
C ILE A 110 2.79 -6.49 -1.98
N GLU A 111 4.10 -6.69 -2.08
CA GLU A 111 4.72 -7.23 -3.29
C GLU A 111 4.28 -8.67 -3.52
N LEU A 112 4.30 -9.49 -2.45
CA LEU A 112 3.78 -10.85 -2.52
C LEU A 112 2.29 -10.87 -2.91
N PHE A 113 1.48 -9.98 -2.34
CA PHE A 113 0.08 -9.83 -2.71
C PHE A 113 -0.07 -9.50 -4.20
N CYS A 114 0.64 -8.49 -4.72
CA CYS A 114 0.56 -8.07 -6.12
C CYS A 114 0.97 -9.18 -7.10
N ARG A 115 1.91 -10.06 -6.72
CA ARG A 115 2.32 -11.22 -7.53
C ARG A 115 1.25 -12.31 -7.65
N ASN A 116 0.25 -12.30 -6.78
CA ASN A 116 -0.73 -13.38 -6.64
C ASN A 116 -2.17 -12.94 -6.94
N ILE A 117 -2.37 -11.75 -7.50
CA ILE A 117 -3.69 -11.26 -7.89
C ILE A 117 -3.78 -10.99 -9.39
N THR A 118 -5.01 -11.04 -9.91
CA THR A 118 -5.34 -10.58 -11.27
C THR A 118 -6.37 -9.46 -11.29
N ALA A 119 -7.18 -9.35 -10.24
CA ALA A 119 -8.13 -8.27 -10.05
C ALA A 119 -7.45 -6.90 -9.95
N PRO A 120 -8.12 -5.83 -10.41
CA PRO A 120 -7.54 -4.50 -10.41
C PRO A 120 -7.36 -3.95 -8.99
N VAL A 121 -6.37 -3.07 -8.84
CA VAL A 121 -6.04 -2.41 -7.56
C VAL A 121 -6.23 -0.90 -7.68
N ILE A 122 -6.91 -0.31 -6.69
CA ILE A 122 -6.80 1.11 -6.37
C ILE A 122 -5.82 1.26 -5.20
N ALA A 123 -4.77 2.07 -5.36
CA ALA A 123 -3.73 2.20 -4.34
C ALA A 123 -3.64 3.63 -3.78
N ILE A 124 -3.71 3.77 -2.45
CA ILE A 124 -3.79 5.05 -1.77
C ILE A 124 -2.67 5.18 -0.75
N THR A 125 -1.86 6.24 -0.85
CA THR A 125 -0.90 6.63 0.19
C THR A 125 -0.94 8.13 0.46
N GLY A 126 -0.14 8.57 1.42
CA GLY A 126 -0.03 9.95 1.90
C GLY A 126 0.42 9.98 3.35
N SER A 127 0.78 11.15 3.87
CA SER A 127 0.98 11.32 5.31
C SER A 127 -0.38 11.20 6.03
N ASN A 128 -1.38 11.93 5.54
CA ASN A 128 -2.72 12.02 6.13
C ASN A 128 -3.83 11.68 5.13
N GLY A 129 -5.05 11.44 5.63
CA GLY A 129 -6.24 11.20 4.80
C GLY A 129 -6.43 9.79 4.25
N LYS A 130 -5.36 8.97 4.19
CA LYS A 130 -5.34 7.62 3.63
C LYS A 130 -6.57 6.76 3.94
N SER A 131 -6.87 6.57 5.23
CA SER A 131 -7.94 5.67 5.64
C SER A 131 -9.31 6.20 5.27
N THR A 132 -9.49 7.53 5.30
CA THR A 132 -10.74 8.18 4.88
C THR A 132 -10.97 7.96 3.40
N VAL A 133 -9.95 8.19 2.57
CA VAL A 133 -10.05 8.01 1.11
C VAL A 133 -10.24 6.54 0.74
N THR A 134 -9.50 5.63 1.39
CA THR A 134 -9.63 4.17 1.18
C THR A 134 -11.06 3.71 1.46
N THR A 135 -11.63 4.16 2.58
CA THR A 135 -13.01 3.81 2.94
C THR A 135 -14.02 4.46 1.99
N LEU A 136 -13.85 5.73 1.64
CA LEU A 136 -14.74 6.41 0.68
C LEU A 136 -14.76 5.71 -0.67
N VAL A 137 -13.61 5.35 -1.23
CA VAL A 137 -13.52 4.63 -2.51
C VAL A 137 -14.22 3.28 -2.41
N ALA A 138 -14.00 2.52 -1.32
CA ALA A 138 -14.67 1.24 -1.11
C ALA A 138 -16.19 1.39 -1.03
N GLU A 139 -16.70 2.37 -0.26
CA GLU A 139 -18.14 2.65 -0.16
C GLU A 139 -18.74 3.09 -1.50
N MET A 140 -18.02 3.92 -2.28
CA MET A 140 -18.46 4.34 -3.62
C MET A 140 -18.55 3.16 -4.60
N ALA A 141 -17.56 2.27 -4.58
CA ALA A 141 -17.54 1.08 -5.41
C ALA A 141 -18.63 0.07 -5.00
N ARG A 142 -18.88 -0.12 -3.70
CA ARG A 142 -20.03 -0.92 -3.21
C ARG A 142 -21.37 -0.33 -3.63
N ALA A 143 -21.52 0.99 -3.53
CA ALA A 143 -22.74 1.68 -3.97
C ALA A 143 -22.93 1.61 -5.50
N ALA A 144 -21.90 1.23 -6.25
CA ALA A 144 -21.92 0.91 -7.67
C ALA A 144 -22.10 -0.59 -7.95
N ASP A 145 -22.50 -1.38 -6.95
CA ASP A 145 -22.71 -2.84 -7.00
C ASP A 145 -21.45 -3.65 -7.36
N LEU A 146 -20.25 -3.10 -7.13
CA LEU A 146 -19.00 -3.84 -7.26
C LEU A 146 -18.71 -4.66 -5.99
N ASN A 147 -18.20 -5.88 -6.17
CA ASN A 147 -17.58 -6.62 -5.09
C ASN A 147 -16.20 -6.02 -4.79
N VAL A 148 -16.03 -5.48 -3.58
CA VAL A 148 -14.85 -4.70 -3.19
C VAL A 148 -14.25 -5.29 -1.93
N VAL A 149 -12.93 -5.44 -1.92
CA VAL A 149 -12.16 -5.81 -0.72
C VAL A 149 -11.10 -4.75 -0.46
N GLU A 150 -11.19 -4.08 0.67
CA GLU A 150 -10.24 -3.05 1.12
C GLU A 150 -9.35 -3.53 2.27
N GLY A 151 -8.12 -3.04 2.30
CA GLY A 151 -7.18 -3.35 3.38
C GLY A 151 -5.77 -2.86 3.14
N GLY A 152 -4.77 -3.65 3.54
CA GLY A 152 -3.35 -3.31 3.47
C GLY A 152 -2.86 -2.75 4.80
N ASN A 153 -2.45 -1.48 4.83
CA ASN A 153 -2.08 -0.78 6.07
C ASN A 153 -3.29 -0.46 6.96
N LEU A 154 -4.48 -0.37 6.36
CA LEU A 154 -5.74 -0.19 7.07
C LEU A 154 -6.39 -1.55 7.35
N GLY A 155 -6.76 -1.81 8.60
CA GLY A 155 -7.56 -2.96 8.96
C GLY A 155 -6.85 -4.30 8.73
N THR A 156 -7.27 -5.04 7.70
CA THR A 156 -6.83 -6.40 7.38
C THR A 156 -5.55 -6.37 6.54
N PRO A 157 -4.48 -7.12 6.91
CA PRO A 157 -3.27 -7.23 6.10
C PRO A 157 -3.56 -7.73 4.68
N ALA A 158 -2.79 -7.28 3.68
CA ALA A 158 -3.11 -7.55 2.27
C ALA A 158 -3.22 -9.06 1.95
N LEU A 159 -2.33 -9.89 2.49
CA LEU A 159 -2.36 -11.34 2.25
C LEU A 159 -3.58 -12.05 2.86
N ASP A 160 -4.18 -11.47 3.92
CA ASP A 160 -5.43 -11.98 4.50
C ASP A 160 -6.67 -11.54 3.67
N LEU A 161 -6.50 -10.67 2.66
CA LEU A 161 -7.55 -10.30 1.71
C LEU A 161 -7.71 -11.33 0.58
N LEU A 162 -6.71 -12.17 0.37
CA LEU A 162 -6.75 -13.22 -0.64
C LEU A 162 -7.78 -14.28 -0.23
N GLY A 163 -8.71 -14.56 -1.13
CA GLY A 163 -9.74 -15.58 -0.95
C GLY A 163 -9.85 -16.47 -2.19
N ASP A 164 -10.77 -17.45 -2.12
CA ASP A 164 -10.99 -18.40 -3.23
C ASP A 164 -11.44 -17.72 -4.53
N ASN A 165 -12.13 -16.57 -4.42
CA ASN A 165 -12.57 -15.78 -5.55
C ASN A 165 -12.07 -14.34 -5.39
N GLU A 166 -11.51 -13.79 -6.46
CA GLU A 166 -11.09 -12.39 -6.47
C GLU A 166 -12.31 -11.44 -6.54
N PRO A 167 -12.23 -10.26 -5.91
CA PRO A 167 -13.23 -9.21 -6.04
C PRO A 167 -13.16 -8.53 -7.42
N ASP A 168 -14.14 -7.68 -7.71
CA ASP A 168 -14.08 -6.80 -8.88
C ASP A 168 -12.94 -5.78 -8.75
N VAL A 169 -12.58 -5.40 -7.51
CA VAL A 169 -11.46 -4.51 -7.21
C VAL A 169 -10.95 -4.66 -5.78
N TYR A 170 -9.63 -4.53 -5.61
CA TYR A 170 -9.00 -4.31 -4.31
C TYR A 170 -8.73 -2.81 -4.08
N VAL A 171 -9.05 -2.30 -2.89
CA VAL A 171 -8.75 -0.92 -2.49
C VAL A 171 -7.73 -0.93 -1.37
N LEU A 172 -6.47 -0.62 -1.68
CA LEU A 172 -5.36 -0.77 -0.76
C LEU A 172 -4.90 0.57 -0.19
N GLU A 173 -4.92 0.68 1.14
CA GLU A 173 -4.13 1.69 1.85
C GLU A 173 -2.68 1.20 1.97
N LEU A 174 -1.72 2.00 1.50
CA LEU A 174 -0.30 1.67 1.55
C LEU A 174 0.50 2.70 2.38
N SER A 175 1.33 2.20 3.30
CA SER A 175 2.32 3.04 3.99
C SER A 175 3.55 3.28 3.10
N SER A 176 4.39 4.25 3.47
CA SER A 176 5.68 4.44 2.78
C SER A 176 6.62 3.24 2.98
N PHE A 177 6.59 2.63 4.17
CA PHE A 177 7.39 1.45 4.50
C PHE A 177 7.04 0.25 3.62
N GLN A 178 5.75 0.01 3.37
CA GLN A 178 5.31 -1.04 2.45
C GLN A 178 5.78 -0.76 1.02
N LEU A 179 5.71 0.50 0.57
CA LEU A 179 6.10 0.87 -0.79
C LEU A 179 7.59 0.76 -1.07
N GLU A 180 8.46 0.72 -0.04
CA GLU A 180 9.91 0.53 -0.21
C GLU A 180 10.26 -0.81 -0.88
N THR A 181 9.44 -1.83 -0.68
CA THR A 181 9.71 -3.22 -1.12
C THR A 181 8.78 -3.69 -2.24
N VAL A 182 8.09 -2.77 -2.91
CA VAL A 182 7.10 -3.06 -3.95
C VAL A 182 7.61 -2.67 -5.33
N SER A 183 7.51 -3.60 -6.28
CA SER A 183 7.92 -3.44 -7.68
C SER A 183 6.85 -3.89 -8.67
N SER A 184 5.98 -4.82 -8.29
CA SER A 184 4.95 -5.40 -9.16
C SER A 184 3.59 -4.69 -9.09
N LEU A 185 3.42 -3.68 -8.24
CA LEU A 185 2.18 -2.91 -8.17
C LEU A 185 1.91 -2.19 -9.50
N ASN A 186 0.81 -2.59 -10.16
CA ASN A 186 0.25 -1.91 -11.32
C ASN A 186 -1.20 -1.52 -11.04
N ALA A 187 -1.40 -0.53 -10.18
CA ALA A 187 -2.72 -0.04 -9.83
C ALA A 187 -3.42 0.56 -11.07
N ILE A 188 -4.72 0.28 -11.24
CA ILE A 188 -5.52 0.92 -12.28
C ILE A 188 -5.74 2.40 -11.99
N ALA A 189 -5.71 2.79 -10.71
CA ALA A 189 -5.53 4.16 -10.28
C ALA A 189 -4.79 4.25 -8.95
N SER A 190 -3.98 5.28 -8.77
CA SER A 190 -3.31 5.53 -7.49
C SER A 190 -3.16 7.00 -7.14
N VAL A 191 -2.95 7.28 -5.85
CA VAL A 191 -2.81 8.64 -5.31
C VAL A 191 -1.77 8.70 -4.18
N VAL A 192 -0.96 9.75 -4.19
CA VAL A 192 -0.27 10.28 -3.01
C VAL A 192 -1.06 11.51 -2.55
N LEU A 193 -1.78 11.41 -1.42
CA LEU A 193 -2.71 12.47 -1.00
C LEU A 193 -2.02 13.76 -0.58
N ASN A 194 -0.88 13.64 0.10
CA ASN A 194 -0.08 14.73 0.66
C ASN A 194 1.24 14.17 1.21
N VAL A 195 2.25 15.02 1.32
CA VAL A 195 3.55 14.71 1.92
C VAL A 195 3.93 15.79 2.94
N SER A 196 3.77 15.46 4.21
CA SER A 196 4.25 16.25 5.36
C SER A 196 5.25 15.44 6.19
N PRO A 197 6.18 16.09 6.93
CA PRO A 197 7.13 15.39 7.79
C PRO A 197 6.44 14.40 8.73
N ASP A 198 6.84 13.15 8.64
CA ASP A 198 6.35 12.00 9.40
C ASP A 198 7.40 10.90 9.30
N HIS A 199 7.54 10.02 10.30
CA HIS A 199 8.52 8.94 10.30
C HIS A 199 9.98 9.35 10.00
N MET A 200 10.43 10.50 10.51
CA MET A 200 11.79 11.02 10.31
C MET A 200 12.87 10.24 11.08
N ASP A 201 12.46 9.27 11.89
CA ASP A 201 13.30 8.24 12.49
C ASP A 201 13.70 7.14 11.50
N ARG A 202 12.93 6.96 10.42
CA ARG A 202 13.17 5.95 9.37
C ARG A 202 13.87 6.51 8.13
N TYR A 203 13.70 7.79 7.84
CA TYR A 203 14.19 8.42 6.62
C TYR A 203 15.20 9.53 6.93
N GLU A 204 16.24 9.65 6.10
CA GLU A 204 17.25 10.70 6.22
C GLU A 204 16.65 12.10 5.99
N GLY A 205 15.49 12.17 5.34
CA GLY A 205 14.71 13.40 5.22
C GLY A 205 13.46 13.25 4.35
N LEU A 206 12.79 14.39 4.15
CA LEU A 206 11.50 14.44 3.45
C LEU A 206 11.60 13.97 1.99
N THR A 207 12.74 14.16 1.33
CA THR A 207 12.97 13.72 -0.07
C THR A 207 12.94 12.20 -0.20
N GLU A 208 13.54 11.48 0.75
CA GLU A 208 13.53 10.02 0.74
C GLU A 208 12.13 9.49 1.04
N TYR A 209 11.46 10.06 2.04
CA TYR A 209 10.06 9.74 2.36
C TYR A 209 9.12 9.98 1.18
N LYS A 210 9.30 11.10 0.47
CA LYS A 210 8.59 11.43 -0.77
C LYS A 210 8.82 10.35 -1.82
N THR A 211 10.09 10.02 -2.10
CA THR A 211 10.49 9.01 -3.08
C THR A 211 9.88 7.65 -2.76
N ALA A 212 9.82 7.28 -1.48
CA ALA A 212 9.18 6.04 -1.03
C ALA A 212 7.69 6.00 -1.40
N LYS A 213 6.95 7.08 -1.18
CA LYS A 213 5.53 7.17 -1.57
C LYS A 213 5.32 7.20 -3.07
N GLU A 214 6.19 7.87 -3.81
CA GLU A 214 6.08 8.03 -5.27
C GLU A 214 6.12 6.69 -6.02
N ARG A 215 6.69 5.63 -5.43
CA ARG A 215 6.64 4.26 -5.96
C ARG A 215 5.20 3.76 -6.21
N ILE A 216 4.20 4.31 -5.54
CA ILE A 216 2.79 3.97 -5.78
C ILE A 216 2.31 4.26 -7.22
N TYR A 217 3.02 5.13 -7.95
CA TYR A 217 2.73 5.48 -9.34
C TYR A 217 3.41 4.56 -10.37
N ASN A 218 4.09 3.51 -9.93
CA ASN A 218 4.59 2.45 -10.82
C ASN A 218 3.44 1.84 -11.66
N GLY A 219 3.79 1.25 -12.81
CA GLY A 219 2.81 0.67 -13.72
C GLY A 219 2.32 1.62 -14.82
N ASN A 220 1.05 1.54 -15.20
CA ASN A 220 0.47 2.29 -16.33
C ASN A 220 -0.95 2.84 -16.11
N GLY A 221 -1.59 2.63 -14.95
CA GLY A 221 -2.93 3.16 -14.66
C GLY A 221 -3.03 4.69 -14.54
N THR A 222 -4.18 5.18 -14.09
CA THR A 222 -4.39 6.61 -13.84
C THR A 222 -3.64 7.05 -12.59
N ILE A 223 -3.03 8.23 -12.61
CA ILE A 223 -2.48 8.85 -11.40
C ILE A 223 -3.37 10.03 -11.00
N VAL A 224 -3.67 10.15 -9.71
CA VAL A 224 -4.41 11.27 -9.16
C VAL A 224 -3.43 12.18 -8.43
N ILE A 225 -3.40 13.47 -8.75
CA ILE A 225 -2.40 14.41 -8.23
C ILE A 225 -3.08 15.52 -7.42
N ASN A 226 -2.58 15.73 -6.20
CA ASN A 226 -2.92 16.90 -5.40
C ASN A 226 -2.09 18.10 -5.87
N LEU A 227 -2.73 19.12 -6.46
CA LEU A 227 -2.04 20.33 -6.91
C LEU A 227 -1.72 21.31 -5.77
N ASP A 228 -2.38 21.18 -4.62
CA ASP A 228 -2.19 22.07 -3.47
C ASP A 228 -0.98 21.67 -2.61
N ASP A 229 -0.45 20.46 -2.82
CA ASP A 229 0.77 19.97 -2.16
C ASP A 229 1.93 20.00 -3.16
N PRO A 230 2.92 20.91 -3.03
CA PRO A 230 4.03 21.04 -3.98
C PRO A 230 4.86 19.76 -4.15
N ALA A 231 5.00 18.94 -3.09
CA ALA A 231 5.74 17.70 -3.17
C ALA A 231 5.00 16.67 -4.01
N VAL A 232 3.67 16.59 -3.88
CA VAL A 232 2.81 15.72 -4.71
C VAL A 232 2.68 16.26 -6.13
N ALA A 233 2.46 17.55 -6.31
CA ALA A 233 2.34 18.19 -7.63
C ALA A 233 3.59 17.92 -8.50
N SER A 234 4.78 17.89 -7.87
CA SER A 234 6.03 17.55 -8.56
C SER A 234 6.16 16.09 -9.02
N MET A 235 5.24 15.20 -8.63
CA MET A 235 5.20 13.78 -9.05
C MET A 235 4.40 13.54 -10.34
N ALA A 236 3.79 14.59 -10.92
CA ALA A 236 3.03 14.48 -12.16
C ALA A 236 3.88 13.89 -13.30
N ARG A 237 3.28 13.05 -14.15
CA ARG A 237 3.98 12.33 -15.24
C ARG A 237 3.33 12.62 -16.59
N ASN A 238 4.05 13.34 -17.46
CA ASN A 238 3.55 13.81 -18.77
C ASN A 238 3.03 12.72 -19.73
N GLN A 239 3.37 11.44 -19.52
CA GLN A 239 2.97 10.31 -20.36
C GLN A 239 1.93 9.38 -19.70
N ARG A 240 1.30 9.82 -18.61
CA ARG A 240 0.27 9.07 -17.89
C ARG A 240 -1.05 9.83 -17.93
N THR A 241 -2.16 9.10 -17.90
CA THR A 241 -3.47 9.71 -17.62
C THR A 241 -3.42 10.25 -16.20
N CYS A 242 -3.68 11.55 -16.07
CA CYS A 242 -3.67 12.28 -14.82
C CYS A 242 -5.06 12.84 -14.57
N VAL A 243 -5.54 12.75 -13.32
CA VAL A 243 -6.72 13.47 -12.85
C VAL A 243 -6.31 14.27 -11.64
N ASP A 244 -6.31 15.58 -11.79
CA ASP A 244 -5.80 16.45 -10.74
C ASP A 244 -6.93 16.87 -9.80
N PHE A 245 -6.57 17.26 -8.58
CA PHE A 245 -7.49 17.94 -7.68
C PHE A 245 -6.84 19.12 -6.96
N THR A 246 -7.66 20.13 -6.66
CA THR A 246 -7.24 21.35 -5.96
C THR A 246 -8.39 21.94 -5.14
N LEU A 247 -8.10 22.66 -4.06
CA LEU A 247 -9.08 23.42 -3.29
C LEU A 247 -9.49 24.74 -3.96
N PHE A 248 -9.02 24.98 -5.19
CA PHE A 248 -9.31 26.13 -6.03
C PHE A 248 -10.07 25.75 -7.31
N ASP A 249 -10.18 26.69 -8.24
CA ASP A 249 -10.79 26.44 -9.55
C ASP A 249 -9.96 25.43 -10.36
N PRO A 250 -10.57 24.32 -10.83
CA PRO A 250 -9.84 23.30 -11.56
C PRO A 250 -9.79 23.59 -13.06
N LEU A 251 -8.87 22.90 -13.75
CA LEU A 251 -8.89 22.80 -15.20
C LEU A 251 -9.99 21.83 -15.68
N PRO A 252 -10.35 21.84 -16.97
CA PRO A 252 -11.30 20.87 -17.51
C PRO A 252 -10.84 19.42 -17.31
N GLY A 253 -11.70 18.59 -16.71
CA GLY A 253 -11.40 17.19 -16.42
C GLY A 253 -10.92 16.93 -14.99
N ASP A 254 -10.48 17.97 -14.29
CA ASP A 254 -9.96 17.89 -12.92
C ASP A 254 -11.00 18.27 -11.88
N TYR A 255 -10.75 17.88 -10.65
CA TYR A 255 -11.60 18.21 -9.51
C TYR A 255 -11.17 19.51 -8.84
N GLY A 256 -12.14 20.32 -8.45
CA GLY A 256 -11.84 21.51 -7.68
C GLY A 256 -12.99 22.04 -6.87
N VAL A 257 -12.80 23.24 -6.31
CA VAL A 257 -13.80 23.94 -5.52
C VAL A 257 -14.03 25.31 -6.11
N ARG A 258 -15.31 25.63 -6.40
CA ARG A 258 -15.73 26.93 -6.93
C ARG A 258 -16.88 27.50 -6.11
N ASP A 259 -16.87 28.82 -5.95
CA ASP A 259 -17.97 29.56 -5.35
C ASP A 259 -19.04 29.90 -6.41
N TYR A 260 -20.30 29.60 -6.08
CA TYR A 260 -21.46 30.00 -6.86
C TYR A 260 -22.47 30.69 -5.93
N ASP A 261 -22.74 31.96 -6.17
CA ASP A 261 -23.71 32.76 -5.41
C ASP A 261 -23.50 32.71 -3.88
N GLY A 262 -22.23 32.61 -3.44
CA GLY A 262 -21.85 32.56 -2.02
C GLY A 262 -21.87 31.15 -1.41
N GLU A 263 -22.10 30.10 -2.20
CA GLU A 263 -22.01 28.71 -1.78
C GLU A 263 -20.81 28.02 -2.47
N ARG A 264 -19.98 27.31 -1.69
CA ARG A 264 -18.86 26.52 -2.21
C ARG A 264 -19.34 25.16 -2.72
N TRP A 265 -18.92 24.80 -3.92
CA TRP A 265 -19.24 23.55 -4.57
C TRP A 265 -17.99 22.78 -4.94
N ILE A 266 -18.00 21.46 -4.73
CA ILE A 266 -17.08 20.57 -5.44
C ILE A 266 -17.56 20.46 -6.89
N VAL A 267 -16.61 20.64 -7.80
CA VAL A 267 -16.83 20.61 -9.26
C VAL A 267 -15.86 19.65 -9.93
N LYS A 268 -16.19 19.21 -11.14
CA LYS A 268 -15.24 18.60 -12.08
C LYS A 268 -15.23 19.41 -13.39
N GLY A 269 -14.16 20.16 -13.62
CA GLY A 269 -14.18 21.25 -14.61
C GLY A 269 -15.36 22.20 -14.35
N GLU A 270 -16.31 22.26 -15.29
CA GLU A 270 -17.52 23.09 -15.19
C GLU A 270 -18.72 22.37 -14.54
N ASP A 271 -18.65 21.05 -14.35
CA ASP A 271 -19.75 20.28 -13.79
C ASP A 271 -19.86 20.52 -12.28
N LYS A 272 -20.98 21.09 -11.82
CA LYS A 272 -21.33 21.14 -10.39
C LYS A 272 -21.70 19.76 -9.87
N LEU A 273 -20.99 19.27 -8.85
CA LEU A 273 -21.20 17.93 -8.30
C LEU A 273 -22.01 17.96 -7.01
N ILE A 274 -21.49 18.64 -5.98
CA ILE A 274 -22.10 18.68 -4.65
C ILE A 274 -21.72 19.96 -3.90
N PRO A 275 -22.65 20.61 -3.18
CA PRO A 275 -22.30 21.66 -2.24
C PRO A 275 -21.37 21.12 -1.16
N VAL A 276 -20.36 21.88 -0.78
CA VAL A 276 -19.47 21.50 0.34
C VAL A 276 -20.26 21.30 1.64
N ASN A 277 -21.36 22.05 1.82
CA ASN A 277 -22.21 21.95 3.00
C ASN A 277 -23.01 20.63 3.09
N ASP A 278 -23.27 19.96 1.96
CA ASP A 278 -23.96 18.68 1.88
C ASP A 278 -23.08 17.50 2.33
N LEU A 279 -21.75 17.71 2.43
CA LEU A 279 -20.83 16.71 2.95
C LEU A 279 -21.05 16.57 4.47
N HIS A 280 -21.16 15.33 4.96
CA HIS A 280 -21.22 15.06 6.40
C HIS A 280 -19.88 15.33 7.09
N ILE A 281 -18.77 14.95 6.44
CA ILE A 281 -17.42 15.27 6.91
C ILE A 281 -17.06 16.72 6.60
N LYS A 282 -16.43 17.42 7.55
CA LYS A 282 -16.14 18.86 7.48
C LYS A 282 -14.63 19.15 7.38
N GLY A 283 -14.30 20.33 6.86
CA GLY A 283 -12.93 20.86 6.77
C GLY A 283 -12.25 20.64 5.41
N GLU A 284 -11.35 21.55 5.03
CA GLU A 284 -10.66 21.55 3.72
C GLU A 284 -9.97 20.23 3.40
N HIS A 285 -9.29 19.62 4.37
CA HIS A 285 -8.63 18.33 4.19
C HIS A 285 -9.61 17.22 3.80
N ASN A 286 -10.86 17.26 4.27
CA ASN A 286 -11.88 16.31 3.88
C ASN A 286 -12.45 16.63 2.50
N ILE A 287 -12.55 17.89 2.11
CA ILE A 287 -12.90 18.28 0.73
C ILE A 287 -11.86 17.71 -0.24
N ALA A 288 -10.57 17.87 0.06
CA ALA A 288 -9.47 17.26 -0.71
C ALA A 288 -9.57 15.72 -0.75
N ASN A 289 -9.82 15.06 0.39
CA ASN A 289 -10.02 13.61 0.45
C ASN A 289 -11.22 13.16 -0.43
N VAL A 290 -12.31 13.92 -0.44
CA VAL A 290 -13.48 13.63 -1.28
C VAL A 290 -13.14 13.72 -2.75
N MET A 291 -12.45 14.77 -3.18
CA MET A 291 -12.03 14.92 -4.57
C MET A 291 -11.11 13.80 -5.01
N ALA A 292 -10.13 13.43 -4.18
CA ALA A 292 -9.26 12.29 -4.44
C ALA A 292 -10.05 10.97 -4.54
N ALA A 293 -11.00 10.73 -3.63
CA ALA A 293 -11.83 9.52 -3.65
C ALA A 293 -12.72 9.44 -4.91
N MET A 294 -13.33 10.55 -5.32
CA MET A 294 -14.14 10.60 -6.54
C MET A 294 -13.29 10.35 -7.79
N ALA A 295 -12.12 10.98 -7.89
CA ALA A 295 -11.18 10.77 -9.00
C ALA A 295 -10.76 9.29 -9.14
N LEU A 296 -10.51 8.60 -8.02
CA LEU A 296 -10.20 7.18 -8.02
C LEU A 296 -11.41 6.31 -8.40
N ALA A 297 -12.58 6.55 -7.78
CA ALA A 297 -13.79 5.76 -8.00
C ALA A 297 -14.33 5.88 -9.43
N GLU A 298 -14.11 7.01 -10.11
CA GLU A 298 -14.45 7.17 -11.53
C GLU A 298 -13.70 6.19 -12.44
N THR A 299 -12.46 5.80 -12.09
CA THR A 299 -11.69 4.82 -12.87
C THR A 299 -12.29 3.42 -12.82
N LEU A 300 -13.14 3.16 -11.83
CA LEU A 300 -13.97 1.95 -11.71
C LEU A 300 -15.31 2.06 -12.43
N ASN A 301 -15.56 3.18 -13.13
CA ASN A 301 -16.84 3.53 -13.73
C ASN A 301 -18.00 3.62 -12.72
N CYS A 302 -17.71 3.97 -11.47
CA CYS A 302 -18.75 4.17 -10.46
C CYS A 302 -19.73 5.26 -10.93
N PRO A 303 -21.06 5.02 -10.93
CA PRO A 303 -22.02 6.03 -11.33
C PRO A 303 -21.93 7.27 -10.45
N ARG A 304 -21.97 8.46 -11.08
CA ARG A 304 -21.93 9.75 -10.36
C ARG A 304 -22.96 9.81 -9.23
N ALA A 305 -24.18 9.33 -9.47
CA ALA A 305 -25.25 9.31 -8.47
C ALA A 305 -24.88 8.46 -7.23
N ALA A 306 -24.23 7.30 -7.41
CA ALA A 306 -23.79 6.44 -6.33
C ALA A 306 -22.71 7.13 -5.49
N MET A 307 -21.68 7.71 -6.14
CA MET A 307 -20.62 8.45 -5.46
C MET A 307 -21.20 9.61 -4.63
N LEU A 308 -22.09 10.40 -5.25
CA LEU A 308 -22.73 11.53 -4.60
C LEU A 308 -23.67 11.13 -3.45
N SER A 309 -24.27 9.95 -3.50
CA SER A 309 -25.07 9.40 -2.39
C SER A 309 -24.17 9.07 -1.20
N VAL A 310 -23.05 8.39 -1.44
CA VAL A 310 -22.07 8.04 -0.39
C VAL A 310 -21.54 9.29 0.32
N LEU A 311 -21.18 10.33 -0.44
CA LEU A 311 -20.68 11.58 0.14
C LEU A 311 -21.68 12.29 1.06
N ARG A 312 -22.98 12.16 0.77
CA ARG A 312 -24.05 12.71 1.59
C ARG A 312 -24.35 11.90 2.83
N SER A 313 -23.88 10.66 2.95
CA SER A 313 -24.17 9.80 4.10
C SER A 313 -22.93 9.38 4.89
N PHE A 314 -21.72 9.58 4.36
CA PHE A 314 -20.49 9.13 4.98
C PHE A 314 -20.19 9.90 6.29
N PRO A 315 -20.27 9.25 7.47
CA PRO A 315 -20.20 9.95 8.75
C PRO A 315 -18.75 10.27 9.17
N GLY A 316 -17.75 9.86 8.39
CA GLY A 316 -16.36 9.79 8.83
C GLY A 316 -15.99 8.40 9.36
N LEU A 317 -14.74 8.25 9.77
CA LEU A 317 -14.25 7.00 10.36
C LEU A 317 -14.51 6.95 11.86
N GLN A 318 -14.80 5.75 12.37
CA GLN A 318 -14.80 5.52 13.82
C GLN A 318 -13.44 5.94 14.42
N HIS A 319 -13.47 6.67 15.53
CA HIS A 319 -12.28 7.17 16.25
C HIS A 319 -11.45 8.28 15.57
N ARG A 320 -11.90 8.88 14.45
CA ARG A 320 -11.37 10.17 13.95
C ARG A 320 -12.42 11.27 14.09
N CYS A 321 -12.17 12.25 14.97
CA CYS A 321 -13.02 13.44 15.18
C CYS A 321 -14.52 13.11 15.29
N GLN A 322 -14.86 12.02 15.97
CA GLN A 322 -16.24 11.67 16.25
C GLN A 322 -16.76 12.63 17.34
N TRP A 323 -17.84 13.35 17.07
CA TRP A 323 -18.59 14.06 18.11
C TRP A 323 -19.09 13.03 19.11
N ILE A 324 -18.54 13.05 20.31
CA ILE A 324 -19.08 12.31 21.44
C ILE A 324 -20.18 13.20 22.02
N ALA A 325 -21.41 12.70 21.98
CA ALA A 325 -22.59 13.36 22.54
C ALA A 325 -22.47 13.58 24.05
#